data_AF-A0A3M3YMB5-F1
#
_entry.id   AF-A0A3M3YMB5-F1
#
_cell.length_a   1.000
_cell.length_b   1.000
_cell.length_c   1.000
_cell.angle_alpha   90.00
_cell.angle_beta   90.00
_cell.angle_gamma   90.00
#
_symmetry.space_group_name_H-M   'P 1'
#
loop_
_entity.id
_entity.type
_entity.pdbx_description
1 polymer ?
#
loop_
_entity_poly.entity_id
_entity_poly.type
_entity_poly.pdbx_seq_one_letter_code
_entity_poly.pdbx_strand_id
1 'polypeptide(L)' 'MGIKSLSLRGARWMTTQPLNSHRVDPNTAQKFYIDGQWCAPLEPASIAVVNPATEGVVAHVASGSAADVDRAVAAARA' A
#
# COMPACT_ATOMS: atom_id res chain seq x y z
N MET A 1 54.96 5.21 -8.33
CA MET A 1 55.11 4.28 -7.19
C MET A 1 54.12 4.70 -6.11
N GLY A 2 52.82 4.45 -6.27
CA GLY A 2 52.18 3.21 -5.82
C GLY A 2 51.31 3.50 -4.58
N ILE A 3 50.23 4.27 -4.73
CA ILE A 3 49.20 4.34 -3.69
C ILE A 3 48.54 2.96 -3.62
N LYS A 4 48.79 2.25 -2.54
CA LYS A 4 48.24 0.91 -2.34
C LYS A 4 46.73 1.02 -2.25
N SER A 5 46.07 0.33 -3.18
CA SER A 5 44.67 -0.06 -3.17
C SER A 5 44.21 -0.42 -1.75
N LEU A 6 43.36 0.41 -1.16
CA LEU A 6 42.53 0.02 -0.02
C LEU A 6 41.18 -0.41 -0.60
N SER A 7 40.99 -1.73 -0.67
CA SER A 7 39.73 -2.37 -1.02
C SER A 7 38.66 -1.98 0.01
N LEU A 8 37.83 -0.99 -0.34
CA LEU A 8 36.58 -0.69 0.37
C LEU A 8 35.52 -1.74 0.03
N ARG A 9 35.75 -2.98 0.49
CA ARG A 9 34.66 -3.93 0.72
C ARG A 9 33.88 -3.44 1.95
N GLY A 10 32.80 -2.68 1.73
CA GLY A 10 31.88 -2.35 2.83
C GLY A 10 31.07 -1.06 2.75
N ALA A 11 31.19 -0.25 1.69
CA ALA A 11 30.35 0.95 1.56
C ALA A 11 28.94 0.60 1.02
N ARG A 12 28.15 -0.15 1.80
CA ARG A 12 26.70 -0.31 1.59
C ARG A 12 25.92 0.54 2.61
N TRP A 13 26.34 1.77 2.84
CA TRP A 13 25.72 2.67 3.82
C TRP A 13 25.61 4.09 3.25
N MET A 14 25.02 4.21 2.07
CA MET A 14 24.66 5.50 1.47
C MET A 14 23.61 5.31 0.37
N THR A 15 22.59 4.50 0.65
CA THR A 15 21.30 4.66 -0.02
C THR A 15 20.46 5.47 0.93
N THR A 16 20.17 6.71 0.55
CA THR A 16 19.07 7.49 1.12
C THR A 16 17.80 6.72 0.80
N GLN A 17 17.48 5.70 1.60
CA GLN A 17 16.16 5.12 1.59
C GLN A 17 15.22 6.25 1.98
N PRO A 18 14.18 6.52 1.17
CA PRO A 18 13.17 7.47 1.61
C PRO A 18 12.66 6.98 2.97
N LEU A 19 12.52 7.88 3.94
CA LEU A 19 12.16 7.51 5.32
C LEU A 19 10.86 6.68 5.36
N ASN A 20 10.00 6.84 4.36
CA ASN A 20 8.83 6.00 4.11
C ASN A 20 9.15 4.80 3.19
N SER A 21 9.36 3.63 3.80
CA SER A 21 9.52 2.35 3.09
C SER A 21 8.20 1.60 2.83
N HIS A 22 7.07 2.12 3.34
CA HIS A 22 5.77 1.45 3.20
C HIS A 22 5.29 1.48 1.75
N ARG A 23 4.87 0.32 1.24
CA ARG A 23 4.23 0.17 -0.08
C ARG A 23 2.87 -0.46 0.11
N VAL A 24 1.85 0.12 -0.52
CA VAL A 24 0.51 -0.47 -0.57
C VAL A 24 0.55 -1.68 -1.50
N ASP A 25 -0.06 -2.79 -1.08
CA ASP A 25 -0.18 -3.98 -1.92
C ASP A 25 -1.21 -3.74 -3.04
N PRO A 26 -0.79 -3.77 -4.32
CA PRO A 26 -1.68 -3.50 -5.45
C PRO A 26 -2.79 -4.56 -5.60
N ASN A 27 -2.62 -5.77 -5.05
CA ASN A 27 -3.60 -6.84 -5.20
C ASN A 27 -4.81 -6.71 -4.27
N THR A 28 -4.71 -5.86 -3.24
CA THR A 28 -5.69 -5.75 -2.15
C THR A 28 -6.15 -4.31 -1.91
N ALA A 29 -5.40 -3.30 -2.33
CA ALA A 29 -5.73 -1.89 -2.15
C ALA A 29 -7.16 -1.51 -2.59
N GLN A 30 -7.65 -2.11 -3.66
CA GLN A 30 -8.96 -1.86 -4.27
C GLN A 30 -9.98 -2.96 -3.94
N LYS A 31 -9.85 -3.64 -2.80
CA LYS A 31 -10.72 -4.74 -2.40
C LYS A 31 -11.21 -4.58 -0.96
N PHE A 32 -12.35 -5.19 -0.66
CA PHE A 32 -12.84 -5.31 0.71
C PHE A 32 -12.54 -6.69 1.27
N TYR A 33 -12.13 -6.75 2.53
CA TYR A 33 -11.95 -8.01 3.24
C TYR A 33 -13.28 -8.42 3.87
N ILE A 34 -13.97 -9.38 3.26
CA ILE A 34 -15.30 -9.85 3.67
C ILE A 34 -15.26 -11.37 3.66
N ASP A 35 -15.78 -11.99 4.72
CA ASP A 35 -15.86 -13.45 4.87
C ASP A 35 -14.50 -14.16 4.71
N GLY A 36 -13.45 -13.59 5.32
CA GLY A 36 -12.11 -14.17 5.29
C GLY A 36 -11.36 -13.99 3.96
N GLN A 37 -11.93 -13.28 2.98
CA GLN A 37 -11.37 -13.16 1.63
C GLN A 37 -11.31 -11.71 1.13
N TRP A 38 -10.41 -11.45 0.18
CA TRP A 38 -10.35 -10.18 -0.55
C TRP A 38 -11.30 -10.18 -1.74
N CYS A 39 -12.40 -9.44 -1.64
CA CYS A 39 -13.43 -9.33 -2.66
C CYS A 39 -13.36 -7.99 -3.40
N ALA A 40 -13.65 -7.99 -4.70
CA ALA A 40 -13.85 -6.75 -5.45
C ALA A 40 -15.04 -5.95 -4.87
N PRO A 41 -15.01 -4.61 -4.96
CA PRO A 41 -16.18 -3.79 -4.69
C PRO A 41 -17.29 -4.11 -5.70
N LEU A 42 -18.55 -3.97 -5.29
CA LEU A 42 -19.69 -4.18 -6.19
C LEU A 42 -19.82 -3.07 -7.23
N GLU A 43 -19.36 -1.85 -6.91
CA GLU A 43 -19.34 -0.70 -7.81
C GLU A 43 -17.90 -0.16 -7.96
N PRO A 44 -17.47 0.18 -9.19
CA PRO A 44 -16.13 0.72 -9.43
C PRO A 44 -16.04 2.18 -8.99
N ALA A 45 -15.70 2.41 -7.72
CA ALA A 45 -15.43 3.72 -7.15
C ALA A 45 -14.16 3.70 -6.29
N SER A 46 -13.43 4.81 -6.24
CA SER A 46 -12.15 4.89 -5.54
C SER A 46 -11.95 6.19 -4.76
N ILE A 47 -11.15 6.11 -3.70
CA ILE A 47 -10.78 7.23 -2.81
C ILE A 47 -9.27 7.41 -2.88
N ALA A 48 -8.81 8.64 -3.14
CA ALA A 48 -7.41 9.00 -3.11
C ALA A 48 -6.91 9.12 -1.66
N VAL A 49 -5.80 8.47 -1.34
CA VAL A 49 -5.10 8.61 -0.05
C VAL A 49 -4.01 9.65 -0.20
N VAL A 50 -4.11 10.74 0.55
CA VAL A 50 -3.20 11.89 0.49
C VAL A 50 -2.20 11.83 1.65
N ASN A 51 -0.93 12.04 1.36
CA ASN A 51 0.11 12.19 2.38
C ASN A 51 0.03 13.60 3.00
N PRO A 52 -0.25 13.75 4.30
CA PRO A 52 -0.37 15.06 4.92
C PRO A 52 0.94 15.85 4.98
N ALA A 53 2.10 15.20 4.82
CA ALA A 53 3.41 15.88 4.84
C ALA A 53 3.77 16.53 3.49
N THR A 54 3.17 16.09 2.39
CA THR A 54 3.53 16.53 1.04
C THR A 54 2.32 16.88 0.17
N GLU A 55 1.10 16.68 0.68
CA GLU A 55 -0.18 16.84 -0.03
C GLU A 55 -0.33 16.00 -1.31
N GLY A 56 0.61 15.08 -1.56
CA GLY A 56 0.62 14.20 -2.72
C GLY A 56 -0.22 12.94 -2.50
N VAL A 57 -0.87 12.46 -3.57
CA VAL A 57 -1.57 11.17 -3.56
C VAL A 57 -0.56 10.03 -3.52
N VAL A 58 -0.70 9.11 -2.55
CA VAL A 58 0.20 7.97 -2.36
C VAL A 58 -0.43 6.63 -2.70
N ALA A 59 -1.76 6.55 -2.76
CA ALA A 59 -2.50 5.35 -3.15
C ALA A 59 -3.96 5.70 -3.49
N HIS A 60 -4.67 4.72 -4.04
CA HIS A 60 -6.14 4.73 -4.10
C HIS A 60 -6.65 3.49 -3.36
N VAL A 61 -7.78 3.63 -2.65
CA VAL A 61 -8.53 2.51 -2.06
C VAL A 61 -9.94 2.42 -2.64
N ALA A 62 -10.61 1.27 -2.54
CA ALA A 62 -11.98 1.13 -3.02
C ALA A 62 -12.96 1.98 -2.18
N SER A 63 -13.95 2.60 -2.82
CA SER A 63 -15.07 3.26 -2.17
C SER A 63 -16.25 2.31 -2.10
N GLY A 64 -16.72 2.00 -0.89
CA GLY A 64 -17.79 1.02 -0.69
C GLY A 64 -19.17 1.58 -1.02
N SER A 65 -20.00 0.75 -1.67
CA SER A 65 -21.43 1.00 -1.84
C SER A 65 -22.23 0.51 -0.62
N ALA A 66 -23.51 0.87 -0.52
CA ALA A 66 -24.40 0.29 0.48
C ALA A 66 -24.52 -1.25 0.34
N ALA A 67 -24.50 -1.76 -0.90
CA ALA A 67 -24.54 -3.19 -1.15
C ALA A 67 -23.27 -3.92 -0.66
N ASP A 68 -22.10 -3.27 -0.72
CA ASP A 68 -20.88 -3.82 -0.13
C ASP A 68 -20.99 -3.94 1.40
N VAL A 69 -21.63 -2.94 2.03
CA VAL A 69 -21.93 -2.97 3.47
C VAL A 69 -22.88 -4.11 3.80
N ASP A 70 -23.97 -4.27 3.05
CA ASP A 70 -24.94 -5.35 3.27
C ASP A 70 -24.28 -6.72 3.16
N ARG A 71 -23.39 -6.92 2.18
CA ARG A 71 -22.60 -8.14 2.00
C ARG A 71 -21.68 -8.40 3.20
N ALA A 72 -21.01 -7.37 3.71
CA ALA A 72 -20.16 -7.49 4.90
C ALA A 72 -20.98 -7.84 6.15
N VAL A 73 -22.15 -7.21 6.32
CA VAL A 73 -23.06 -7.46 7.44
C VAL A 73 -23.63 -8.88 7.38
N ALA A 74 -24.00 -9.36 6.20
CA ALA A 74 -24.48 -10.73 6.02
C ALA A 74 -23.41 -11.76 6.43
N ALA A 75 -22.16 -11.58 5.97
CA ALA A 75 -21.05 -12.45 6.36
C ALA A 75 -20.77 -12.43 7.86
N ALA A 76 -20.85 -11.27 8.52
CA ALA A 76 -20.63 -11.15 9.95
C ALA A 76 -21.73 -11.80 10.82
N ARG A 77 -22.90 -12.10 10.25
CA ARG A 77 -24.04 -12.70 10.96
C ARG A 77 -24.15 -14.23 10.79
N ALA A 78 -23.44 -14.80 9.82
CA ALA A 78 -23.47 -16.24 9.52
C ALA A 78 -22.72 -17.05 10.60
#